data_AF-A0A563DUE8-F1
#
_entry.id   AF-A0A563DUE8-F1
#
_cell.length_a   1.000
_cell.length_b   1.000
_cell.length_c   1.000
_cell.angle_alpha   90.00
_cell.angle_beta   90.00
_cell.angle_gamma   90.00
#
_symmetry.space_group_name_H-M   'P 1'
#
loop_
_entity.id
_entity.type
_entity.pdbx_description
1 polymer ?
#
loop_
_entity_poly.entity_id
_entity_poly.type
_entity_poly.pdbx_seq_one_letter_code
_entity_poly.pdbx_strand_id
1 'polypeptide(L)'
;MGTGPAGVRAWVLAVAMVPVAAMALALPMAPASAAGESGVSCASASTGWRAPVEQRYVITSPFGMRVDPITHRRQLHAGVDLAMLPGAGPVVAADVGTVVHAGPYGGLGNEVTLQHADGVQTLYGHMARIDPSIRPGVQVAAGQVLGVEGSTGQSTGDHLHFEVLVNGKPVNPVPFMVQHGAPLTGSASTTAVSAGFVLPAAGKVRKDSINQPALSVPATIMDLYVAAGQKYGVPWPLLAGVGMEETGQGRNNHESSAGAQGLMQFLPATFARYSVDGNGDGKIDIHNDADSVYSAAHALSEFGVKDGAAGVRTALFSYNHAIWYVNDVLYYAASYAAGAGGIACTSTSDGSASPAQTAGVVAWARGQVGHAYRFGSDGPDTWDSSSFVQAAYAKIGVQIPRTAQAQRNWLASGHGVRVQPGQEKAGDLIFENSYLGPDKIGFVMLVSDPGSQRGIAARNPKLGVSYASYAGAAQSKHIFEIWRVNAPTGGSTRP
;
A
#
# COMPACT_ATOMS: atom_id res chain seq x y z
N MET A 1 31.21 46.95 95.22
CA MET A 1 32.43 46.22 94.81
C MET A 1 32.29 46.00 93.31
N GLY A 2 32.65 46.96 92.46
CA GLY A 2 33.99 47.22 91.92
C GLY A 2 34.09 46.47 90.58
N THR A 3 34.38 47.03 89.41
CA THR A 3 35.00 48.28 88.93
C THR A 3 34.61 48.44 87.44
N GLY A 4 34.35 49.65 86.92
CA GLY A 4 34.39 49.93 85.47
C GLY A 4 35.84 50.11 84.97
N PRO A 5 36.13 50.76 83.81
CA PRO A 5 35.29 51.07 82.63
C PRO A 5 36.04 50.93 81.27
N ALA A 6 35.40 51.39 80.18
CA ALA A 6 35.98 52.09 79.02
C ALA A 6 36.76 51.34 77.91
N GLY A 7 36.53 51.77 76.65
CA GLY A 7 37.55 51.66 75.60
C GLY A 7 37.04 51.54 74.15
N VAL A 8 36.67 52.66 73.54
CA VAL A 8 36.38 52.81 72.10
C VAL A 8 37.67 52.84 71.28
N ARG A 9 37.73 52.21 70.08
CA ARG A 9 38.41 52.73 68.86
C ARG A 9 38.16 51.85 67.62
N ALA A 10 38.25 52.49 66.46
CA ALA A 10 37.54 52.14 65.23
C ALA A 10 38.45 51.88 64.01
N TRP A 11 37.83 51.33 62.96
CA TRP A 11 38.18 51.29 61.52
C TRP A 11 39.31 50.36 61.04
N VAL A 12 38.96 49.40 60.16
CA VAL A 12 39.42 49.30 58.74
C VAL A 12 38.34 48.55 57.91
N LEU A 13 38.11 49.03 56.68
CA LEU A 13 37.17 48.59 55.64
C LEU A 13 37.29 47.10 55.22
N ALA A 14 36.18 46.49 54.76
CA ALA A 14 35.96 46.15 53.33
C ALA A 14 34.73 45.24 53.05
N VAL A 15 33.82 45.78 52.22
CA VAL A 15 33.06 45.15 51.12
C VAL A 15 32.03 44.02 51.38
N ALA A 16 30.76 44.47 51.35
CA ALA A 16 29.53 43.91 50.76
C ALA A 16 29.46 42.43 50.29
N MET A 17 28.44 41.71 50.77
CA MET A 17 27.27 41.26 49.98
C MET A 17 26.13 40.83 50.93
N VAL A 18 24.93 41.36 50.72
CA VAL A 18 23.67 40.95 51.39
C VAL A 18 22.78 40.30 50.33
N PRO A 19 22.25 39.08 50.54
CA PRO A 19 21.13 38.60 49.74
C PRO A 19 19.81 39.11 50.35
N VAL A 20 19.06 39.81 49.50
CA VAL A 20 17.73 40.38 49.74
C VAL A 20 16.67 39.28 49.84
N ALA A 21 15.76 39.43 50.79
CA ALA A 21 14.56 38.64 50.99
C ALA A 21 13.46 38.97 49.96
N ALA A 22 12.61 38.00 49.62
CA ALA A 22 11.24 38.29 49.19
C ALA A 22 10.29 37.08 49.32
N MET A 23 9.30 37.25 50.22
CA MET A 23 7.92 36.76 50.20
C MET A 23 7.47 35.88 49.02
N ALA A 24 6.89 34.71 49.35
CA ALA A 24 5.93 34.03 48.49
C ALA A 24 4.57 33.95 49.19
N LEU A 25 3.54 34.52 48.55
CA LEU A 25 2.12 34.39 48.92
C LEU A 25 1.70 32.92 48.85
N ALA A 26 1.06 32.43 49.91
CA ALA A 26 0.33 31.17 49.88
C ALA A 26 -1.08 31.42 49.32
N LEU A 27 -1.36 30.87 48.14
CA LEU A 27 -2.71 30.66 47.62
C LEU A 27 -3.13 29.21 47.93
N PRO A 28 -4.42 28.94 48.23
CA PRO A 28 -4.89 27.57 48.42
C PRO A 28 -4.87 26.85 47.07
N MET A 29 -3.99 25.84 46.94
CA MET A 29 -4.06 24.90 45.83
C MET A 29 -5.33 24.07 46.01
N ALA A 30 -6.32 24.30 45.14
CA ALA A 30 -7.35 23.31 44.89
C ALA A 30 -6.67 21.98 44.49
N PRO A 31 -7.20 20.81 44.91
CA PRO A 31 -6.74 19.57 44.34
C PRO A 31 -7.04 19.65 42.85
N ALA A 32 -6.00 19.62 42.03
CA ALA A 32 -6.15 19.40 40.60
C ALA A 32 -6.92 18.09 40.45
N SER A 33 -8.19 18.17 40.05
CA SER A 33 -8.88 17.03 39.47
C SER A 33 -7.98 16.51 38.36
N ALA A 34 -7.33 15.38 38.62
CA ALA A 34 -6.83 14.52 37.58
C ALA A 34 -8.06 14.08 36.79
N ALA A 35 -8.42 14.89 35.79
CA ALA A 35 -9.17 14.40 34.66
C ALA A 35 -8.27 13.34 34.04
N GLY A 36 -8.53 12.08 34.40
CA GLY A 36 -8.05 10.94 33.64
C GLY A 36 -8.59 11.12 32.24
N GLU A 37 -7.77 11.66 31.35
CA GLU A 37 -7.94 11.47 29.93
C GLU A 37 -7.84 9.96 29.71
N SER A 38 -9.00 9.30 29.69
CA SER A 38 -9.14 8.04 28.97
C SER A 38 -8.86 8.39 27.51
N GLY A 39 -7.57 8.31 27.15
CA GLY A 39 -7.09 8.44 25.79
C GLY A 39 -7.80 7.38 24.96
N VAL A 40 -8.80 7.82 24.22
CA VAL A 40 -9.30 7.09 23.08
C VAL A 40 -8.12 7.02 22.12
N SER A 41 -7.50 5.84 22.08
CA SER A 41 -6.54 5.47 21.06
C SER A 41 -7.23 5.70 19.72
N CYS A 42 -6.77 6.70 18.96
CA CYS A 42 -7.07 6.77 17.54
C CYS A 42 -6.34 5.59 16.89
N ALA A 43 -7.02 4.45 16.81
CA ALA A 43 -6.72 3.42 15.83
C ALA A 43 -6.61 4.14 14.49
N SER A 44 -5.40 4.22 13.94
CA SER A 44 -5.22 4.70 12.58
C SER A 44 -5.99 3.74 11.68
N ALA A 45 -7.07 4.23 11.09
CA ALA A 45 -7.85 3.48 10.12
C ALA A 45 -6.89 2.98 9.04
N SER A 46 -6.66 1.67 9.00
CA SER A 46 -5.96 1.06 7.87
C SER A 46 -6.81 1.32 6.64
N THR A 47 -6.28 2.02 5.66
CA THR A 47 -6.92 2.14 4.34
C THR A 47 -6.49 0.94 3.51
N GLY A 48 -7.44 0.13 3.05
CA GLY A 48 -7.17 -1.05 2.23
C GLY A 48 -7.93 -2.28 2.71
N TRP A 49 -8.30 -3.12 1.75
CA TRP A 49 -9.01 -4.36 2.00
C TRP A 49 -8.16 -5.31 2.87
N ARG A 50 -8.80 -6.08 3.75
CA ARG A 50 -8.20 -7.13 4.58
C ARG A 50 -9.20 -8.26 4.82
N ALA A 51 -8.70 -9.45 5.18
CA ALA A 51 -9.57 -10.56 5.53
C ALA A 51 -10.53 -10.17 6.67
N PRO A 52 -11.82 -10.55 6.62
CA PRO A 52 -12.85 -10.06 7.55
C PRO A 52 -12.79 -10.72 8.95
N VAL A 53 -11.63 -11.24 9.34
CA VAL A 53 -11.39 -11.97 10.59
C VAL A 53 -10.04 -11.56 11.21
N GLU A 54 -9.89 -11.76 12.53
CA GLU A 54 -8.68 -11.39 13.30
C GLU A 54 -7.83 -12.58 13.76
N GLN A 55 -8.21 -13.81 13.40
CA GLN A 55 -7.47 -15.00 13.77
C GLN A 55 -7.40 -16.01 12.62
N ARG A 56 -6.66 -17.10 12.82
CA ARG A 56 -6.54 -18.18 11.83
C ARG A 56 -7.93 -18.70 11.47
N TYR A 57 -8.14 -19.09 10.23
CA TYR A 57 -9.41 -19.62 9.76
C TYR A 57 -9.21 -20.64 8.65
N VAL A 58 -10.28 -21.33 8.29
CA VAL A 58 -10.33 -22.17 7.10
C VAL A 58 -11.54 -21.78 6.27
N ILE A 59 -11.40 -21.85 4.95
CA ILE A 59 -12.57 -21.76 4.06
C ILE A 59 -13.28 -23.12 4.15
N THR A 60 -14.48 -23.13 4.71
CA THR A 60 -15.29 -24.34 4.87
C THR A 60 -16.22 -24.56 3.69
N SER A 61 -16.59 -23.50 2.97
CA SER A 61 -17.44 -23.57 1.78
C SER A 61 -17.15 -22.41 0.81
N PRO A 62 -16.91 -22.69 -0.48
CA PRO A 62 -16.65 -21.66 -1.47
C PRO A 62 -17.94 -21.02 -2.02
N PHE A 63 -17.79 -19.88 -2.69
CA PHE A 63 -18.85 -19.27 -3.51
C PHE A 63 -19.25 -20.16 -4.67
N GLY A 64 -20.54 -20.21 -5.02
CA GLY A 64 -21.05 -20.88 -6.22
C GLY A 64 -22.31 -21.71 -6.01
N MET A 65 -22.79 -22.34 -7.09
CA MET A 65 -23.99 -23.18 -7.04
C MET A 65 -23.72 -24.47 -6.27
N ARG A 66 -24.45 -24.71 -5.18
CA ARG A 66 -24.36 -25.94 -4.39
C ARG A 66 -25.73 -26.43 -3.94
N VAL A 67 -25.81 -27.69 -3.53
CA VAL A 67 -26.97 -28.19 -2.78
C VAL A 67 -26.85 -27.63 -1.37
N ASP A 68 -27.85 -26.87 -0.96
CA ASP A 68 -27.89 -26.28 0.36
C ASP A 68 -28.13 -27.36 1.43
N PRO A 69 -27.31 -27.42 2.49
CA PRO A 69 -27.37 -28.47 3.48
C PRO A 69 -28.62 -28.42 4.36
N ILE A 70 -29.35 -27.31 4.38
CA ILE A 70 -30.52 -27.09 5.24
C ILE A 70 -31.81 -27.30 4.44
N THR A 71 -31.89 -26.68 3.27
CA THR A 71 -33.09 -26.72 2.41
C THR A 71 -33.08 -27.88 1.40
N HIS A 72 -31.91 -28.54 1.22
CA HIS A 72 -31.67 -29.61 0.24
C HIS A 72 -31.98 -29.22 -1.21
N ARG A 73 -31.99 -27.91 -1.51
CA ARG A 73 -32.20 -27.38 -2.86
C ARG A 73 -30.89 -26.87 -3.45
N ARG A 74 -30.78 -26.94 -4.77
CA ARG A 74 -29.63 -26.37 -5.49
C ARG A 74 -29.80 -24.85 -5.60
N GLN A 75 -28.98 -24.10 -4.88
CA GLN A 75 -29.03 -22.64 -4.84
C GLN A 75 -27.63 -22.03 -4.88
N LEU A 76 -27.56 -20.74 -5.20
CA LEU A 76 -26.31 -20.00 -5.17
C LEU A 76 -25.89 -19.77 -3.72
N HIS A 77 -24.68 -20.17 -3.39
CA HIS A 77 -23.98 -19.68 -2.22
C HIS A 77 -23.32 -18.34 -2.58
N ALA A 78 -23.92 -17.24 -2.13
CA ALA A 78 -23.57 -15.89 -2.56
C ALA A 78 -22.32 -15.30 -1.88
N GLY A 79 -21.67 -16.08 -1.01
CA GLY A 79 -20.46 -15.71 -0.29
C GLY A 79 -19.49 -16.87 -0.11
N VAL A 80 -18.52 -16.67 0.77
CA VAL A 80 -17.56 -17.69 1.23
C VAL A 80 -17.74 -17.89 2.73
N ASP A 81 -17.69 -19.15 3.18
CA ASP A 81 -17.79 -19.48 4.61
C ASP A 81 -16.39 -19.62 5.21
N LEU A 82 -16.11 -18.82 6.23
CA LEU A 82 -14.84 -18.78 6.95
C LEU A 82 -15.06 -19.25 8.39
N ALA A 83 -14.52 -20.41 8.76
CA ALA A 83 -14.55 -20.87 10.14
C ALA A 83 -13.24 -20.52 10.85
N MET A 84 -13.31 -19.71 11.91
CA MET A 84 -12.12 -19.33 12.65
C MET A 84 -11.65 -20.45 13.59
N LEU A 85 -10.34 -20.52 13.80
CA LEU A 85 -9.66 -21.53 14.60
C LEU A 85 -8.88 -20.86 15.75
N PRO A 86 -8.88 -21.44 16.95
CA PRO A 86 -9.47 -22.74 17.33
C PRO A 86 -10.98 -22.71 17.67
N GLY A 87 -11.64 -21.57 17.56
CA GLY A 87 -13.08 -21.41 17.81
C GLY A 87 -13.56 -20.02 17.41
N ALA A 88 -14.77 -19.63 17.79
CA ALA A 88 -15.37 -18.35 17.38
C ALA A 88 -14.47 -17.14 17.70
N GLY A 89 -14.29 -16.23 16.73
CA GLY A 89 -13.43 -15.06 16.87
C GLY A 89 -14.03 -13.73 16.40
N PRO A 90 -13.25 -12.63 16.50
CA PRO A 90 -13.68 -11.30 16.08
C PRO A 90 -13.90 -11.22 14.57
N VAL A 91 -15.09 -10.76 14.19
CA VAL A 91 -15.44 -10.36 12.82
C VAL A 91 -15.19 -8.86 12.69
N VAL A 92 -14.50 -8.48 11.62
CA VAL A 92 -13.96 -7.14 11.42
C VAL A 92 -14.23 -6.66 10.01
N ALA A 93 -14.36 -5.34 9.83
CA ALA A 93 -14.60 -4.73 8.53
C ALA A 93 -13.46 -5.06 7.55
N ALA A 94 -13.82 -5.53 6.37
CA ALA A 94 -12.87 -5.86 5.31
C ALA A 94 -12.20 -4.60 4.74
N ASP A 95 -12.93 -3.48 4.62
CA ASP A 95 -12.39 -2.18 4.25
C ASP A 95 -13.16 -1.05 4.97
N VAL A 96 -12.70 0.19 4.84
CA VAL A 96 -13.43 1.37 5.27
C VAL A 96 -14.81 1.40 4.61
N GLY A 97 -15.85 1.67 5.40
CA GLY A 97 -17.22 1.65 4.89
C GLY A 97 -18.21 2.35 5.81
N THR A 98 -19.42 2.52 5.32
CA THR A 98 -20.56 3.00 6.11
C THR A 98 -21.52 1.84 6.34
N VAL A 99 -21.91 1.61 7.59
CA VAL A 99 -22.90 0.59 7.96
C VAL A 99 -24.24 0.95 7.33
N VAL A 100 -24.79 0.06 6.51
CA VAL A 100 -26.14 0.22 5.91
C VAL A 100 -27.17 -0.67 6.59
N HIS A 101 -26.75 -1.80 7.14
CA HIS A 101 -27.58 -2.68 7.97
C HIS A 101 -26.77 -3.26 9.14
N ALA A 102 -27.42 -3.48 10.28
CA ALA A 102 -26.89 -4.21 11.42
C ALA A 102 -28.05 -4.80 12.22
N GLY A 103 -28.22 -6.13 12.19
CA GLY A 103 -29.32 -6.81 12.88
C GLY A 103 -29.71 -8.15 12.23
N PRO A 104 -30.87 -8.71 12.61
CA PRO A 104 -31.37 -9.96 12.01
C PRO A 104 -31.76 -9.78 10.53
N TYR A 105 -31.21 -10.62 9.65
CA TYR A 105 -31.44 -10.60 8.21
C TYR A 105 -31.70 -11.99 7.63
N GLY A 106 -32.94 -12.47 7.75
CA GLY A 106 -33.39 -13.72 7.13
C GLY A 106 -32.50 -14.92 7.44
N GLY A 107 -32.05 -15.62 6.38
CA GLY A 107 -31.19 -16.80 6.50
C GLY A 107 -29.79 -16.51 7.05
N LEU A 108 -29.29 -15.28 6.92
CA LEU A 108 -27.97 -14.86 7.41
C LEU A 108 -27.92 -14.69 8.94
N GLY A 109 -29.05 -14.77 9.66
CA GLY A 109 -29.05 -14.59 11.11
C GLY A 109 -28.71 -13.14 11.48
N ASN A 110 -27.83 -12.94 12.46
CA ASN A 110 -27.32 -11.59 12.72
C ASN A 110 -26.28 -11.22 11.66
N GLU A 111 -26.51 -10.09 11.03
CA GLU A 111 -25.75 -9.64 9.87
C GLU A 111 -25.41 -8.15 9.98
N VAL A 112 -24.25 -7.79 9.42
CA VAL A 112 -23.86 -6.40 9.19
C VAL A 112 -23.58 -6.23 7.70
N THR A 113 -24.14 -5.19 7.08
CA THR A 113 -23.79 -4.80 5.71
C THR A 113 -23.03 -3.49 5.74
N LEU A 114 -21.90 -3.42 5.04
CA LEU A 114 -21.13 -2.20 4.83
C LEU A 114 -21.19 -1.76 3.37
N GLN A 115 -21.41 -0.47 3.16
CA GLN A 115 -21.25 0.22 1.87
C GLN A 115 -19.85 0.83 1.79
N HIS A 116 -19.12 0.48 0.75
CA HIS A 116 -17.79 1.01 0.43
C HIS A 116 -17.88 1.98 -0.76
N ALA A 117 -16.73 2.50 -1.20
CA ALA A 117 -16.63 3.24 -2.45
C ALA A 117 -17.00 2.37 -3.67
N ASP A 118 -17.20 3.02 -4.83
CA ASP A 118 -17.32 2.37 -6.15
C ASP A 118 -18.43 1.32 -6.28
N GLY A 119 -19.51 1.50 -5.51
CA GLY A 119 -20.68 0.62 -5.56
C GLY A 119 -20.45 -0.77 -4.96
N VAL A 120 -19.39 -0.94 -4.17
CA VAL A 120 -19.09 -2.21 -3.48
C VAL A 120 -19.80 -2.27 -2.13
N GLN A 121 -20.38 -3.43 -1.81
CA GLN A 121 -20.88 -3.75 -0.48
C GLN A 121 -20.27 -5.06 0.03
N THR A 122 -20.11 -5.16 1.34
CA THR A 122 -19.76 -6.41 2.02
C THR A 122 -20.81 -6.78 3.05
N LEU A 123 -21.15 -8.06 3.14
CA LEU A 123 -22.07 -8.60 4.14
C LEU A 123 -21.34 -9.59 5.03
N TYR A 124 -21.63 -9.53 6.34
CA TYR A 124 -21.00 -10.34 7.37
C TYR A 124 -22.11 -11.08 8.13
N GLY A 125 -22.39 -12.33 7.76
CA GLY A 125 -23.50 -13.13 8.27
C GLY A 125 -23.13 -14.14 9.36
N HIS A 126 -24.16 -14.76 9.93
CA HIS A 126 -24.15 -15.78 10.99
C HIS A 126 -23.50 -15.35 12.30
N MET A 127 -23.37 -14.05 12.57
CA MET A 127 -22.67 -13.53 13.74
C MET A 127 -23.39 -13.95 15.05
N ALA A 128 -22.63 -14.33 16.08
CA ALA A 128 -23.19 -14.59 17.41
C ALA A 128 -23.69 -13.30 18.06
N ARG A 129 -22.92 -12.22 17.88
CA ARG A 129 -23.25 -10.88 18.36
C ARG A 129 -22.72 -9.82 17.40
N ILE A 130 -23.45 -8.71 17.30
CA ILE A 130 -23.00 -7.47 16.66
C ILE A 130 -22.54 -6.52 17.76
N ASP A 131 -21.43 -5.82 17.55
CA ASP A 131 -20.96 -4.81 18.49
C ASP A 131 -22.00 -3.68 18.63
N PRO A 132 -22.40 -3.25 19.85
CA PRO A 132 -23.44 -2.24 20.04
C PRO A 132 -23.16 -0.87 19.39
N SER A 133 -21.89 -0.57 19.09
CA SER A 133 -21.50 0.65 18.39
C SER A 133 -21.83 0.61 16.89
N ILE A 134 -22.07 -0.58 16.33
CA ILE A 134 -22.32 -0.82 14.91
C ILE A 134 -23.82 -0.71 14.65
N ARG A 135 -24.21 0.38 14.00
CA ARG A 135 -25.60 0.70 13.65
C ARG A 135 -25.64 1.46 12.32
N PRO A 136 -26.76 1.44 11.58
CA PRO A 136 -26.86 2.13 10.29
C PRO A 136 -26.41 3.60 10.36
N GLY A 137 -25.61 4.02 9.38
CA GLY A 137 -25.03 5.36 9.26
C GLY A 137 -23.66 5.53 9.93
N VAL A 138 -23.19 4.56 10.71
CA VAL A 138 -21.85 4.62 11.32
C VAL A 138 -20.78 4.37 10.26
N GLN A 139 -19.75 5.21 10.23
CA GLN A 139 -18.53 4.94 9.48
C GLN A 139 -17.63 4.00 10.28
N VAL A 140 -17.10 2.99 9.61
CA VAL A 140 -16.17 2.03 10.19
C VAL A 140 -14.86 2.05 9.41
N ALA A 141 -13.75 1.92 10.12
CA ALA A 141 -12.43 1.72 9.50
C ALA A 141 -12.26 0.26 9.09
N ALA A 142 -11.38 -0.03 8.11
CA ALA A 142 -10.97 -1.41 7.88
C ALA A 142 -10.36 -1.98 9.17
N GLY A 143 -10.66 -3.23 9.48
CA GLY A 143 -10.20 -3.89 10.70
C GLY A 143 -10.97 -3.51 11.96
N GLN A 144 -11.92 -2.58 11.89
CA GLN A 144 -12.79 -2.28 13.01
C GLN A 144 -13.68 -3.48 13.32
N VAL A 145 -13.76 -3.85 14.59
CA VAL A 145 -14.60 -4.97 15.07
C VAL A 145 -16.07 -4.65 14.81
N LEU A 146 -16.71 -5.54 14.06
CA LEU A 146 -18.14 -5.52 13.79
C LEU A 146 -18.92 -6.39 14.78
N GLY A 147 -18.28 -7.41 15.32
CA GLY A 147 -18.85 -8.33 16.30
C GLY A 147 -18.07 -9.64 16.35
N VAL A 148 -18.76 -10.75 16.57
CA VAL A 148 -18.12 -12.07 16.69
C VAL A 148 -18.86 -13.13 15.89
N GLU A 149 -18.08 -14.01 15.27
CA GLU A 149 -18.51 -15.20 14.56
C GLU A 149 -19.47 -16.05 15.40
N GLY A 150 -20.39 -16.76 14.75
CA GLY A 150 -21.29 -17.66 15.44
C GLY A 150 -22.04 -18.57 14.50
N SER A 151 -23.19 -19.03 14.97
CA SER A 151 -24.10 -19.92 14.24
C SER A 151 -25.55 -19.46 14.41
N THR A 152 -25.85 -18.24 13.96
CA THR A 152 -27.23 -17.70 13.95
C THR A 152 -27.89 -17.82 12.58
N GLY A 153 -29.23 -17.84 12.53
CA GLY A 153 -29.96 -18.02 11.26
C GLY A 153 -29.87 -19.46 10.73
N GLN A 154 -29.68 -19.59 9.41
CA GLN A 154 -29.54 -20.89 8.74
C GLN A 154 -28.06 -21.32 8.70
N SER A 155 -27.54 -21.78 9.84
CA SER A 155 -26.15 -22.22 9.99
C SER A 155 -26.10 -23.59 10.68
N THR A 156 -25.12 -24.42 10.30
CA THR A 156 -24.91 -25.77 10.88
C THR A 156 -23.75 -25.84 11.87
N GLY A 157 -23.06 -24.73 12.11
CA GLY A 157 -21.94 -24.61 13.05
C GLY A 157 -21.27 -23.24 12.97
N ASP A 158 -20.36 -22.92 13.88
CA ASP A 158 -19.72 -21.60 13.92
C ASP A 158 -18.90 -21.32 12.65
N HIS A 159 -19.30 -20.28 11.91
CA HIS A 159 -18.58 -19.71 10.76
C HIS A 159 -19.07 -18.30 10.44
N LEU A 160 -18.22 -17.49 9.80
CA LEU A 160 -18.61 -16.24 9.16
C LEU A 160 -18.99 -16.50 7.69
N HIS A 161 -20.22 -16.14 7.31
CA HIS A 161 -20.59 -16.03 5.89
C HIS A 161 -20.21 -14.63 5.38
N PHE A 162 -19.28 -14.56 4.43
CA PHE A 162 -18.79 -13.29 3.89
C PHE A 162 -19.18 -13.13 2.42
N GLU A 163 -19.99 -12.12 2.10
CA GLU A 163 -20.36 -11.78 0.72
C GLU A 163 -19.72 -10.48 0.25
N VAL A 164 -19.48 -10.39 -1.05
CA VAL A 164 -19.11 -9.15 -1.74
C VAL A 164 -20.11 -8.90 -2.86
N LEU A 165 -20.70 -7.71 -2.88
CA LEU A 165 -21.57 -7.26 -3.96
C LEU A 165 -20.89 -6.11 -4.69
N VAL A 166 -20.90 -6.16 -6.03
CA VAL A 166 -20.47 -5.05 -6.89
C VAL A 166 -21.68 -4.57 -7.66
N ASN A 167 -22.09 -3.33 -7.44
CA ASN A 167 -23.29 -2.73 -8.03
C ASN A 167 -24.55 -3.60 -7.79
N GLY A 168 -24.68 -4.12 -6.57
CA GLY A 168 -25.81 -4.95 -6.14
C GLY A 168 -25.81 -6.40 -6.64
N LYS A 169 -24.75 -6.86 -7.31
CA LYS A 169 -24.62 -8.25 -7.77
C LYS A 169 -23.57 -9.00 -6.94
N PRO A 170 -23.89 -10.19 -6.37
CA PRO A 170 -22.90 -11.01 -5.70
C PRO A 170 -21.77 -11.42 -6.65
N VAL A 171 -20.53 -11.25 -6.18
CA VAL A 171 -19.32 -11.72 -6.87
C VAL A 171 -18.56 -12.66 -5.94
N ASN A 172 -17.70 -13.53 -6.51
CA ASN A 172 -16.89 -14.43 -5.70
C ASN A 172 -15.91 -13.62 -4.81
N PRO A 173 -16.01 -13.69 -3.47
CA PRO A 173 -15.15 -12.94 -2.58
C PRO A 173 -13.67 -13.30 -2.73
N VAL A 174 -13.33 -14.55 -3.07
CA VAL A 174 -11.92 -14.99 -3.13
C VAL A 174 -11.11 -14.19 -4.18
N PRO A 175 -11.47 -14.19 -5.48
CA PRO A 175 -10.74 -13.40 -6.48
C PRO A 175 -10.93 -11.89 -6.30
N PHE A 176 -12.08 -11.43 -5.79
CA PHE A 176 -12.29 -10.02 -5.48
C PHE A 176 -11.27 -9.53 -4.43
N MET A 177 -11.14 -10.26 -3.32
CA MET A 177 -10.24 -9.90 -2.24
C MET A 177 -8.77 -9.97 -2.69
N VAL A 178 -8.39 -10.94 -3.53
CA VAL A 178 -7.07 -11.00 -4.18
C VAL A 178 -6.78 -9.75 -5.01
N GLN A 179 -7.74 -9.33 -5.85
CA GLN A 179 -7.61 -8.14 -6.70
C GLN A 179 -7.45 -6.84 -5.88
N HIS A 180 -7.94 -6.85 -4.63
CA HIS A 180 -7.89 -5.72 -3.71
C HIS A 180 -6.76 -5.86 -2.66
N GLY A 181 -5.82 -6.77 -2.84
CA GLY A 181 -4.62 -6.92 -2.00
C GLY A 181 -4.86 -7.63 -0.66
N ALA A 182 -5.97 -8.36 -0.53
CA ALA A 182 -6.47 -8.94 0.71
C ALA A 182 -6.78 -10.45 0.62
N PRO A 183 -5.88 -11.30 0.08
CA PRO A 183 -6.19 -12.69 -0.23
C PRO A 183 -6.70 -13.48 1.00
N LEU A 184 -7.72 -14.32 0.81
CA LEU A 184 -8.30 -15.15 1.87
C LEU A 184 -7.48 -16.44 2.08
N THR A 185 -6.35 -16.34 2.79
CA THR A 185 -5.33 -17.41 2.89
C THR A 185 -5.48 -18.35 4.10
N GLY A 186 -6.51 -18.17 4.93
CA GLY A 186 -6.70 -18.98 6.14
C GLY A 186 -5.83 -18.57 7.34
N SER A 187 -5.12 -17.45 7.25
CA SER A 187 -4.43 -16.84 8.39
C SER A 187 -5.09 -15.53 8.77
N ALA A 188 -5.12 -15.24 10.08
CA ALA A 188 -5.45 -13.92 10.59
C ALA A 188 -4.69 -12.85 9.80
N SER A 189 -5.30 -11.69 9.58
CA SER A 189 -4.53 -10.51 9.18
C SER A 189 -3.74 -9.99 10.39
N THR A 190 -2.93 -10.84 11.02
CA THR A 190 -1.95 -10.43 12.03
C THR A 190 -0.74 -9.90 11.30
N THR A 191 -0.34 -8.69 11.67
CA THR A 191 1.04 -8.22 11.67
C THR A 191 1.99 -9.40 11.92
N ALA A 192 2.55 -9.96 10.86
CA ALA A 192 3.40 -11.14 10.97
C ALA A 192 4.70 -10.73 11.66
N VAL A 193 5.03 -11.38 12.77
CA VAL A 193 6.40 -11.41 13.27
C VAL A 193 7.22 -12.17 12.23
N SER A 194 8.01 -11.43 11.45
CA SER A 194 8.79 -11.98 10.33
C SER A 194 9.99 -12.78 10.82
N ALA A 195 10.02 -14.08 10.53
CA ALA A 195 11.22 -14.68 9.96
C ALA A 195 11.02 -14.65 8.43
N GLY A 196 11.20 -13.46 7.83
CA GLY A 196 10.83 -13.19 6.44
C GLY A 196 11.78 -13.83 5.43
N PHE A 197 11.22 -14.45 4.39
CA PHE A 197 11.97 -14.82 3.19
C PHE A 197 12.42 -13.52 2.49
N VAL A 198 13.71 -13.20 2.52
CA VAL A 198 14.27 -11.97 1.95
C VAL A 198 14.74 -12.21 0.53
N LEU A 199 14.12 -11.54 -0.45
CA LEU A 199 14.62 -11.50 -1.82
C LEU A 199 15.86 -10.59 -1.90
N PRO A 200 17.02 -11.09 -2.37
CA PRO A 200 18.19 -10.25 -2.58
C PRO A 200 17.96 -9.26 -3.73
N ALA A 201 18.54 -8.07 -3.62
CA ALA A 201 18.56 -7.11 -4.72
C ALA A 201 19.23 -7.71 -5.97
N ALA A 202 18.77 -7.32 -7.15
CA ALA A 202 19.41 -7.68 -8.42
C ALA A 202 20.86 -7.14 -8.47
N GLY A 203 21.77 -7.95 -9.02
CA GLY A 203 23.13 -7.50 -9.31
C GLY A 203 23.22 -6.62 -10.56
N LYS A 204 24.39 -6.00 -10.78
CA LYS A 204 24.62 -5.05 -11.88
C LYS A 204 24.74 -5.72 -13.25
N VAL A 205 25.24 -6.96 -13.30
CA VAL A 205 25.43 -7.72 -14.55
C VAL A 205 24.07 -8.30 -14.94
N ARG A 206 23.40 -7.68 -15.90
CA ARG A 206 22.07 -8.02 -16.42
C ARG A 206 22.14 -8.12 -17.94
N LYS A 207 21.22 -8.82 -18.58
CA LYS A 207 21.22 -8.99 -20.05
C LYS A 207 19.86 -8.64 -20.64
N ASP A 208 18.85 -9.44 -20.35
CA ASP A 208 17.55 -9.31 -21.00
C ASP A 208 16.73 -8.21 -20.33
N SER A 209 16.80 -8.11 -19.00
CA SER A 209 16.10 -7.09 -18.20
C SER A 209 16.62 -5.65 -18.37
N ILE A 210 17.69 -5.47 -19.14
CA ILE A 210 18.15 -4.13 -19.56
C ILE A 210 17.23 -3.55 -20.62
N ASN A 211 16.73 -4.40 -21.53
CA ASN A 211 16.00 -3.99 -22.72
C ASN A 211 14.54 -4.45 -22.71
N GLN A 212 14.19 -5.39 -21.84
CA GLN A 212 12.85 -5.95 -21.74
C GLN A 212 12.27 -5.66 -20.35
N PRO A 213 11.18 -4.89 -20.25
CA PRO A 213 10.49 -4.70 -18.98
C PRO A 213 9.73 -5.97 -18.58
N ALA A 214 9.45 -6.12 -17.29
CA ALA A 214 8.59 -7.19 -16.79
C ALA A 214 7.21 -7.15 -17.46
N LEU A 215 6.80 -8.25 -18.10
CA LEU A 215 5.49 -8.37 -18.74
C LEU A 215 4.43 -8.78 -17.71
N SER A 216 3.16 -8.46 -17.98
CA SER A 216 2.06 -8.91 -17.13
C SER A 216 1.97 -10.44 -17.09
N VAL A 217 1.65 -10.98 -15.92
CA VAL A 217 1.40 -12.41 -15.73
C VAL A 217 -0.05 -12.73 -16.12
N PRO A 218 -0.30 -13.66 -17.06
CA PRO A 218 -1.66 -14.15 -17.34
C PRO A 218 -2.32 -14.73 -16.09
N ALA A 219 -3.62 -14.50 -15.89
CA ALA A 219 -4.32 -14.94 -14.67
C ALA A 219 -4.20 -16.45 -14.39
N THR A 220 -4.30 -17.28 -15.43
CA THR A 220 -4.16 -18.74 -15.31
C THR A 220 -2.77 -19.18 -14.85
N ILE A 221 -1.72 -18.43 -15.21
CA ILE A 221 -0.34 -18.71 -14.79
C ILE A 221 -0.09 -18.13 -13.39
N MET A 222 -0.71 -17.00 -13.05
CA MET A 222 -0.62 -16.40 -11.72
C MET A 222 -1.14 -17.34 -10.64
N ASP A 223 -2.28 -17.99 -10.86
CA ASP A 223 -2.86 -18.95 -9.92
C ASP A 223 -1.87 -20.10 -9.63
N LEU A 224 -1.14 -20.56 -10.66
CA LEU A 224 -0.11 -21.59 -10.54
C LEU A 224 1.10 -21.10 -9.72
N TYR A 225 1.61 -19.88 -9.98
CA TYR A 225 2.72 -19.32 -9.19
C TYR A 225 2.38 -19.16 -7.72
N VAL A 226 1.17 -18.70 -7.40
CA VAL A 226 0.73 -18.53 -6.01
C VAL A 226 0.61 -19.88 -5.33
N ALA A 227 -0.08 -20.85 -5.96
CA ALA A 227 -0.31 -22.16 -5.36
C ALA A 227 0.98 -22.97 -5.21
N ALA A 228 1.84 -23.00 -6.23
CA ALA A 228 3.15 -23.65 -6.16
C ALA A 228 4.07 -22.98 -5.13
N GLY A 229 4.08 -21.65 -5.10
CA GLY A 229 4.85 -20.87 -4.13
C GLY A 229 4.45 -21.16 -2.69
N GLN A 230 3.15 -21.23 -2.41
CA GLN A 230 2.63 -21.63 -1.09
C GLN A 230 3.04 -23.07 -0.73
N LYS A 231 2.87 -24.02 -1.66
CA LYS A 231 3.20 -25.44 -1.42
C LYS A 231 4.68 -25.65 -1.09
N TYR A 232 5.56 -24.97 -1.80
CA TYR A 232 7.01 -25.17 -1.66
C TYR A 232 7.71 -24.09 -0.85
N GLY A 233 6.99 -23.12 -0.27
CA GLY A 233 7.58 -22.04 0.53
C GLY A 233 8.53 -21.15 -0.29
N VAL A 234 8.15 -20.85 -1.53
CA VAL A 234 8.87 -19.98 -2.47
C VAL A 234 7.96 -18.77 -2.76
N PRO A 235 8.43 -17.52 -2.70
CA PRO A 235 7.59 -16.39 -3.04
C PRO A 235 7.15 -16.47 -4.50
N TRP A 236 5.85 -16.31 -4.75
CA TRP A 236 5.32 -16.28 -6.11
C TRP A 236 6.01 -15.24 -7.01
N PRO A 237 6.46 -14.05 -6.53
CA PRO A 237 7.18 -13.12 -7.40
C PRO A 237 8.51 -13.67 -7.91
N LEU A 238 9.15 -14.56 -7.15
CA LEU A 238 10.37 -15.24 -7.59
C LEU A 238 10.08 -16.25 -8.71
N LEU A 239 9.00 -17.01 -8.60
CA LEU A 239 8.53 -17.91 -9.67
C LEU A 239 8.12 -17.13 -10.93
N ALA A 240 7.42 -16.01 -10.75
CA ALA A 240 7.08 -15.11 -11.86
C ALA A 240 8.34 -14.48 -12.49
N GLY A 241 9.37 -14.18 -11.72
CA GLY A 241 10.67 -13.71 -12.23
C GLY A 241 11.34 -14.74 -13.13
N VAL A 242 11.33 -16.02 -12.74
CA VAL A 242 11.81 -17.12 -13.57
C VAL A 242 10.97 -17.24 -14.84
N GLY A 243 9.65 -17.34 -14.75
CA GLY A 243 8.81 -17.45 -15.96
C GLY A 243 8.87 -16.24 -16.90
N MET A 244 9.19 -15.05 -16.39
CA MET A 244 9.47 -13.88 -17.23
C MET A 244 10.76 -14.04 -18.02
N GLU A 245 11.84 -14.44 -17.35
CA GLU A 245 13.14 -14.66 -17.98
C GLU A 245 13.12 -15.80 -18.99
N GLU A 246 12.41 -16.90 -18.66
CA GLU A 246 12.41 -18.11 -19.50
C GLU A 246 11.56 -17.95 -20.77
N THR A 247 10.34 -17.40 -20.65
CA THR A 247 9.37 -17.42 -21.76
C THR A 247 8.54 -16.15 -21.87
N GLY A 248 8.82 -15.12 -21.07
CA GLY A 248 7.97 -13.93 -21.00
C GLY A 248 6.55 -14.25 -20.51
N GLN A 249 6.42 -15.16 -19.53
CA GLN A 249 5.16 -15.71 -19.01
C GLN A 249 4.41 -16.56 -20.05
N GLY A 250 5.12 -17.44 -20.76
CA GLY A 250 4.56 -18.37 -21.74
C GLY A 250 4.31 -17.79 -23.13
N ARG A 251 4.66 -16.50 -23.34
CA ARG A 251 4.47 -15.84 -24.65
C ARG A 251 5.43 -16.35 -25.72
N ASN A 252 6.62 -16.77 -25.32
CA ASN A 252 7.64 -17.38 -26.17
C ASN A 252 8.03 -18.74 -25.59
N ASN A 253 7.18 -19.75 -25.78
CA ASN A 253 7.33 -21.08 -25.17
C ASN A 253 7.89 -22.13 -26.14
N HIS A 254 8.81 -21.73 -27.01
CA HIS A 254 9.49 -22.64 -27.93
C HIS A 254 10.65 -23.36 -27.23
N GLU A 255 11.02 -24.53 -27.75
CA GLU A 255 12.22 -25.23 -27.27
C GLU A 255 13.47 -24.38 -27.55
N SER A 256 14.30 -24.17 -26.52
CA SER A 256 15.53 -23.41 -26.67
C SER A 256 16.58 -24.20 -27.47
N SER A 257 17.62 -23.51 -27.96
CA SER A 257 18.75 -24.17 -28.62
C SER A 257 19.53 -25.13 -27.71
N ALA A 258 19.36 -25.02 -26.38
CA ALA A 258 19.91 -25.93 -25.39
C ALA A 258 18.99 -27.13 -25.11
N GLY A 259 17.81 -27.20 -25.73
CA GLY A 259 16.80 -28.23 -25.53
C GLY A 259 15.90 -27.99 -24.31
N ALA A 260 15.81 -26.75 -23.82
CA ALA A 260 14.95 -26.42 -22.69
C ALA A 260 13.49 -26.25 -23.16
N GLN A 261 12.54 -26.75 -22.38
CA GLN A 261 11.14 -26.91 -22.78
C GLN A 261 10.17 -26.43 -21.70
N GLY A 262 8.96 -26.06 -22.13
CA GLY A 262 7.86 -25.69 -21.22
C GLY A 262 7.97 -24.26 -20.68
N LEU A 263 6.92 -23.85 -19.94
CA LEU A 263 6.75 -22.49 -19.43
C LEU A 263 7.96 -22.00 -18.62
N MET A 264 8.57 -22.90 -17.85
CA MET A 264 9.71 -22.63 -16.98
C MET A 264 11.05 -23.10 -17.60
N GLN A 265 11.07 -23.45 -18.90
CA GLN A 265 12.24 -23.85 -19.70
C GLN A 265 13.19 -24.82 -18.98
N PHE A 266 12.69 -26.00 -18.66
CA PHE A 266 13.52 -27.06 -18.10
C PHE A 266 14.26 -27.85 -19.19
N LEU A 267 15.51 -28.22 -18.93
CA LEU A 267 16.12 -29.34 -19.65
C LEU A 267 15.42 -30.65 -19.27
N PRO A 268 15.12 -31.57 -20.21
CA PRO A 268 14.41 -32.83 -19.92
C PRO A 268 15.04 -33.66 -18.79
N ALA A 269 16.38 -33.70 -18.72
CA ALA A 269 17.09 -34.42 -17.67
C ALA A 269 16.90 -33.79 -16.28
N THR A 270 16.84 -32.46 -16.20
CA THR A 270 16.58 -31.74 -14.95
C THR A 270 15.12 -31.89 -14.55
N PHE A 271 14.19 -31.79 -15.51
CA PHE A 271 12.78 -32.01 -15.26
C PHE A 271 12.52 -33.40 -14.69
N ALA A 272 13.09 -34.44 -15.29
CA ALA A 272 12.94 -35.82 -14.80
C ALA A 272 13.37 -36.04 -13.34
N ARG A 273 14.23 -35.16 -12.79
CA ARG A 273 14.70 -35.25 -11.40
C ARG A 273 13.80 -34.52 -10.41
N TYR A 274 13.17 -33.42 -10.82
CA TYR A 274 12.40 -32.54 -9.93
C TYR A 274 10.92 -32.47 -10.29
N SER A 275 10.48 -33.24 -11.28
CA SER A 275 9.13 -33.14 -11.81
C SER A 275 8.08 -33.58 -10.80
N VAL A 276 6.95 -32.88 -10.83
CA VAL A 276 5.78 -33.17 -10.01
C VAL A 276 4.53 -32.98 -10.86
N ASP A 277 3.52 -33.82 -10.61
CA ASP A 277 2.18 -33.66 -11.15
C ASP A 277 1.53 -32.44 -10.47
N GLY A 278 1.54 -31.31 -11.18
CA GLY A 278 1.15 -30.00 -10.65
C GLY A 278 -0.36 -29.78 -10.66
N ASN A 279 -1.07 -30.40 -11.60
CA ASN A 279 -2.53 -30.32 -11.70
C ASN A 279 -3.26 -31.53 -11.10
N GLY A 280 -2.54 -32.58 -10.72
CA GLY A 280 -3.08 -33.79 -10.08
C GLY A 280 -3.81 -34.72 -11.05
N ASP A 281 -3.49 -34.67 -12.35
CA ASP A 281 -4.19 -35.46 -13.38
C ASP A 281 -3.60 -36.86 -13.61
N GLY A 282 -2.52 -37.19 -12.89
CA GLY A 282 -1.82 -38.47 -12.98
C GLY A 282 -0.81 -38.56 -14.12
N LYS A 283 -0.58 -37.47 -14.86
CA LYS A 283 0.46 -37.36 -15.89
C LYS A 283 1.42 -36.24 -15.52
N ILE A 284 2.68 -36.43 -15.92
CA ILE A 284 3.73 -35.43 -15.73
C ILE A 284 4.24 -35.06 -17.12
N ASP A 285 3.93 -33.85 -17.57
CA ASP A 285 4.28 -33.32 -18.89
C ASP A 285 5.02 -31.98 -18.75
N ILE A 286 6.23 -31.92 -19.29
CA ILE A 286 7.05 -30.70 -19.27
C ILE A 286 6.39 -29.50 -19.96
N HIS A 287 5.47 -29.76 -20.89
CA HIS A 287 4.71 -28.72 -21.62
C HIS A 287 3.41 -28.31 -20.93
N ASN A 288 3.01 -28.99 -19.85
CA ASN A 288 1.88 -28.55 -19.02
C ASN A 288 2.35 -27.42 -18.08
N ASP A 289 1.68 -26.27 -18.14
CA ASP A 289 2.05 -25.10 -17.33
C ASP A 289 2.04 -25.39 -15.83
N ALA A 290 1.11 -26.21 -15.34
CA ALA A 290 1.02 -26.56 -13.93
C ALA A 290 2.20 -27.44 -13.49
N ASP A 291 2.51 -28.47 -14.28
CA ASP A 291 3.66 -29.35 -14.00
C ASP A 291 4.96 -28.58 -14.08
N SER A 292 5.12 -27.72 -15.09
CA SER A 292 6.30 -26.87 -15.26
C SER A 292 6.51 -25.94 -14.06
N VAL A 293 5.47 -25.23 -13.62
CA VAL A 293 5.54 -24.27 -12.50
C VAL A 293 5.77 -24.96 -11.16
N TYR A 294 5.03 -26.04 -10.87
CA TYR A 294 5.20 -26.77 -9.62
C TYR A 294 6.57 -27.46 -9.54
N SER A 295 7.09 -27.95 -10.67
CA SER A 295 8.43 -28.54 -10.74
C SER A 295 9.52 -27.49 -10.56
N ALA A 296 9.34 -26.26 -11.06
CA ALA A 296 10.24 -25.14 -10.81
C ALA A 296 10.29 -24.76 -9.32
N ALA A 297 9.13 -24.65 -8.68
CA ALA A 297 9.05 -24.36 -7.25
C ALA A 297 9.67 -25.46 -6.38
N HIS A 298 9.46 -26.73 -6.75
CA HIS A 298 10.09 -27.87 -6.10
C HIS A 298 11.62 -27.83 -6.26
N ALA A 299 12.13 -27.67 -7.49
CA ALA A 299 13.56 -27.60 -7.78
C ALA A 299 14.26 -26.48 -6.99
N LEU A 300 13.68 -25.26 -6.99
CA LEU A 300 14.24 -24.13 -6.23
C LEU A 300 14.27 -24.42 -4.72
N SER A 301 13.23 -25.06 -4.17
CA SER A 301 13.23 -25.48 -2.76
C SER A 301 14.38 -26.47 -2.47
N GLU A 302 14.59 -27.46 -3.33
CA GLU A 302 15.69 -28.44 -3.19
C GLU A 302 17.07 -27.80 -3.37
N PHE A 303 17.20 -26.73 -4.16
CA PHE A 303 18.43 -25.98 -4.33
C PHE A 303 18.76 -25.02 -3.17
N GLY A 304 17.94 -25.00 -2.11
CA GLY A 304 18.20 -24.18 -0.91
C GLY A 304 17.71 -22.75 -1.03
N VAL A 305 16.68 -22.45 -1.83
CA VAL A 305 16.15 -21.08 -1.98
C VAL A 305 15.66 -20.47 -0.65
N LYS A 306 15.38 -21.32 0.35
CA LYS A 306 14.95 -20.92 1.70
C LYS A 306 16.10 -20.53 2.63
N ASP A 307 17.35 -20.74 2.23
CA ASP A 307 18.55 -20.49 3.04
C ASP A 307 18.97 -19.02 3.01
N GLY A 308 17.97 -18.12 3.10
CA GLY A 308 18.13 -16.68 3.05
C GLY A 308 18.62 -16.15 1.69
N ALA A 309 19.07 -14.90 1.69
CA ALA A 309 19.45 -14.18 0.46
C ALA A 309 20.58 -14.87 -0.34
N ALA A 310 21.50 -15.57 0.34
CA ALA A 310 22.53 -16.36 -0.31
C ALA A 310 21.95 -17.63 -0.94
N GLY A 311 21.07 -18.34 -0.23
CA GLY A 311 20.32 -19.49 -0.74
C GLY A 311 19.52 -19.17 -2.00
N VAL A 312 18.85 -18.01 -2.05
CA VAL A 312 18.12 -17.56 -3.25
C VAL A 312 19.05 -17.44 -4.47
N ARG A 313 20.22 -16.82 -4.31
CA ARG A 313 21.20 -16.66 -5.41
C ARG A 313 21.78 -18.00 -5.85
N THR A 314 22.10 -18.87 -4.88
CA THR A 314 22.59 -20.22 -5.17
C THR A 314 21.55 -21.04 -5.93
N ALA A 315 20.30 -21.00 -5.49
CA ALA A 315 19.21 -21.74 -6.13
C ALA A 315 18.96 -21.28 -7.57
N LEU A 316 18.93 -19.97 -7.82
CA LEU A 316 18.80 -19.43 -9.17
C LEU A 316 20.02 -19.78 -10.05
N PHE A 317 21.23 -19.78 -9.48
CA PHE A 317 22.44 -20.19 -10.20
C PHE A 317 22.46 -21.70 -10.51
N SER A 318 21.93 -22.53 -9.62
CA SER A 318 21.73 -23.96 -9.86
C SER A 318 20.65 -24.25 -10.90
N TYR A 319 19.65 -23.37 -10.99
CA TYR A 319 18.63 -23.42 -12.04
C TYR A 319 19.24 -23.08 -13.41
N ASN A 320 20.03 -22.00 -13.49
CA ASN A 320 20.78 -21.60 -14.66
C ASN A 320 22.13 -20.98 -14.25
N HIS A 321 23.24 -21.60 -14.68
CA HIS A 321 24.61 -21.28 -14.26
C HIS A 321 25.17 -19.95 -14.82
N ALA A 322 24.31 -18.96 -15.02
CA ALA A 322 24.66 -17.63 -15.48
C ALA A 322 24.37 -16.57 -14.41
N ILE A 323 25.40 -15.78 -14.05
CA ILE A 323 25.23 -14.67 -13.12
C ILE A 323 24.28 -13.60 -13.67
N TRP A 324 24.25 -13.38 -14.99
CA TRP A 324 23.32 -12.44 -15.62
C TRP A 324 21.87 -12.89 -15.45
N TYR A 325 21.59 -14.19 -15.60
CA TYR A 325 20.26 -14.78 -15.40
C TYR A 325 19.78 -14.58 -13.97
N VAL A 326 20.62 -14.89 -12.97
CA VAL A 326 20.28 -14.67 -11.55
C VAL A 326 19.85 -13.21 -11.31
N ASN A 327 20.54 -12.26 -11.91
CA ASN A 327 20.24 -10.85 -11.71
C ASN A 327 19.02 -10.38 -12.52
N ASP A 328 18.77 -10.94 -13.70
CA ASP A 328 17.57 -10.65 -14.49
C ASP A 328 16.31 -11.19 -13.81
N VAL A 329 16.35 -12.44 -13.32
CA VAL A 329 15.27 -13.03 -12.51
C VAL A 329 15.01 -12.20 -11.26
N LEU A 330 16.04 -11.80 -10.51
CA LEU A 330 15.85 -10.97 -9.32
C LEU A 330 15.32 -9.56 -9.65
N TYR A 331 15.66 -9.01 -10.81
CA TYR A 331 15.12 -7.74 -11.28
C TYR A 331 13.63 -7.87 -11.60
N TYR A 332 13.22 -8.91 -12.33
CA TYR A 332 11.81 -9.16 -12.61
C TYR A 332 11.04 -9.54 -11.36
N ALA A 333 11.59 -10.39 -10.49
CA ALA A 333 10.99 -10.75 -9.22
C ALA A 333 10.79 -9.51 -8.33
N ALA A 334 11.73 -8.57 -8.32
CA ALA A 334 11.54 -7.28 -7.64
C ALA A 334 10.44 -6.44 -8.29
N SER A 335 10.34 -6.46 -9.64
CA SER A 335 9.27 -5.77 -10.37
C SER A 335 7.89 -6.36 -10.07
N TYR A 336 7.78 -7.70 -10.00
CA TYR A 336 6.57 -8.39 -9.60
C TYR A 336 6.29 -8.21 -8.12
N ALA A 337 7.30 -8.24 -7.24
CA ALA A 337 7.14 -7.98 -5.81
C ALA A 337 6.70 -6.54 -5.51
N ALA A 338 7.14 -5.58 -6.33
CA ALA A 338 6.69 -4.21 -6.31
C ALA A 338 5.24 -4.05 -6.85
N GLY A 339 4.81 -4.94 -7.76
CA GLY A 339 3.40 -5.08 -8.18
C GLY A 339 2.54 -5.99 -7.30
N ALA A 340 3.17 -6.78 -6.40
CA ALA A 340 2.55 -7.79 -5.54
C ALA A 340 2.44 -7.38 -4.08
N GLY A 341 3.11 -6.30 -3.67
CA GLY A 341 3.26 -5.96 -2.26
C GLY A 341 3.90 -7.10 -1.47
N GLY A 342 5.21 -7.32 -1.67
CA GLY A 342 6.01 -7.95 -0.63
C GLY A 342 5.89 -7.14 0.66
N ILE A 343 5.29 -7.76 1.68
CA ILE A 343 5.36 -7.29 3.06
C ILE A 343 6.82 -7.37 3.49
N ALA A 344 7.49 -6.22 3.49
CA ALA A 344 8.62 -5.95 4.36
C ALA A 344 8.14 -4.91 5.38
N CYS A 345 8.29 -5.22 6.66
CA CYS A 345 8.06 -4.27 7.74
C CYS A 345 9.12 -3.17 7.71
N THR A 346 8.94 -2.20 6.84
CA THR A 346 9.39 -0.82 7.00
C THR A 346 8.36 0.05 6.31
N SER A 347 7.77 1.02 7.02
CA SER A 347 7.03 2.10 6.41
C SER A 347 7.89 2.73 5.29
N THR A 348 7.53 2.55 4.02
CA THR A 348 8.12 3.36 2.96
C THR A 348 7.04 3.72 1.95
N SER A 349 6.59 4.97 2.06
CA SER A 349 6.40 5.85 0.90
C SER A 349 7.18 5.33 -0.31
N ASP A 350 6.47 5.21 -1.43
CA ASP A 350 6.82 4.89 -2.83
C ASP A 350 7.92 5.81 -3.41
N GLY A 351 8.86 6.22 -2.56
CA GLY A 351 9.55 7.49 -2.67
C GLY A 351 8.61 8.68 -2.76
N SER A 352 7.29 8.55 -3.02
CA SER A 352 6.31 9.59 -3.36
C SER A 352 5.72 10.25 -2.13
N ALA A 353 5.41 11.55 -2.22
CA ALA A 353 4.74 12.26 -1.13
C ALA A 353 3.45 11.51 -0.80
N SER A 354 3.29 11.09 0.45
CA SER A 354 2.13 10.34 0.90
C SER A 354 0.83 11.10 0.61
N PRO A 355 -0.32 10.43 0.47
CA PRO A 355 -1.61 11.09 0.26
C PRO A 355 -1.93 12.17 1.31
N ALA A 356 -1.46 12.01 2.56
CA ALA A 356 -1.58 13.02 3.61
C ALA A 356 -0.68 14.24 3.37
N GLN A 357 0.55 14.02 2.88
CA GLN A 357 1.46 15.09 2.48
C GLN A 357 0.94 15.83 1.25
N THR A 358 0.50 15.14 0.21
CA THR A 358 -0.07 15.79 -0.99
C THR A 358 -1.41 16.47 -0.70
N ALA A 359 -2.22 15.97 0.24
CA ALA A 359 -3.40 16.67 0.73
C ALA A 359 -3.04 18.01 1.39
N GLY A 360 -1.94 18.09 2.14
CA GLY A 360 -1.42 19.36 2.69
C GLY A 360 -0.97 20.35 1.60
N VAL A 361 -0.29 19.86 0.56
CA VAL A 361 0.12 20.65 -0.61
C VAL A 361 -1.11 21.22 -1.34
N VAL A 362 -2.12 20.38 -1.59
CA VAL A 362 -3.35 20.77 -2.29
C VAL A 362 -4.21 21.69 -1.42
N ALA A 363 -4.30 21.46 -0.11
CA ALA A 363 -5.04 22.32 0.82
C ALA A 363 -4.42 23.74 0.88
N TRP A 364 -3.08 23.83 0.95
CA TRP A 364 -2.40 25.13 0.89
C TRP A 364 -2.65 25.81 -0.45
N ALA A 365 -2.52 25.09 -1.56
CA ALA A 365 -2.76 25.61 -2.90
C ALA A 365 -4.18 26.15 -3.08
N ARG A 366 -5.20 25.48 -2.51
CA ARG A 366 -6.59 25.96 -2.49
C ARG A 366 -6.73 27.27 -1.72
N GLY A 367 -6.00 27.43 -0.62
CA GLY A 367 -5.99 28.66 0.18
C GLY A 367 -5.35 29.87 -0.50
N GLN A 368 -4.61 29.69 -1.60
CA GLN A 368 -4.00 30.78 -2.37
C GLN A 368 -4.86 31.24 -3.55
N VAL A 369 -5.97 30.57 -3.83
CA VAL A 369 -6.86 30.92 -4.96
C VAL A 369 -7.34 32.36 -4.79
N GLY A 370 -7.17 33.17 -5.83
CA GLY A 370 -7.46 34.61 -5.84
C GLY A 370 -6.23 35.51 -5.66
N HIS A 371 -5.08 34.98 -5.24
CA HIS A 371 -3.84 35.76 -5.17
C HIS A 371 -3.34 36.17 -6.57
N ALA A 372 -2.61 37.28 -6.65
CA ALA A 372 -2.18 37.85 -7.92
C ALA A 372 -1.09 36.99 -8.59
N TYR A 373 -1.04 37.04 -9.92
CA TYR A 373 0.07 36.50 -10.69
C TYR A 373 1.03 37.62 -11.10
N ARG A 374 2.33 37.39 -10.94
CA ARG A 374 3.38 38.23 -11.54
C ARG A 374 4.55 37.35 -11.93
N PHE A 375 4.96 37.45 -13.19
CA PHE A 375 6.10 36.70 -13.71
C PHE A 375 7.37 37.03 -12.90
N GLY A 376 8.06 36.00 -12.41
CA GLY A 376 9.26 36.13 -11.58
C GLY A 376 9.00 36.30 -10.07
N SER A 377 7.75 36.46 -9.64
CA SER A 377 7.39 36.64 -8.22
C SER A 377 7.50 35.32 -7.43
N ASP A 378 7.82 35.39 -6.14
CA ASP A 378 8.08 34.24 -5.26
C ASP A 378 7.26 34.24 -3.95
N GLY A 379 6.20 35.04 -3.88
CA GLY A 379 5.25 35.08 -2.76
C GLY A 379 5.40 36.30 -1.85
N PRO A 380 4.69 36.33 -0.71
CA PRO A 380 3.64 35.37 -0.29
C PRO A 380 2.26 35.67 -0.92
N ASP A 381 2.03 36.87 -1.43
CA ASP A 381 0.69 37.30 -1.93
C ASP A 381 0.65 37.41 -3.46
N THR A 382 1.77 37.15 -4.12
CA THR A 382 1.88 37.20 -5.59
C THR A 382 2.83 36.11 -6.08
N TRP A 383 2.39 35.34 -7.07
CA TRP A 383 3.07 34.12 -7.50
C TRP A 383 3.33 34.08 -9.01
N ASP A 384 4.33 33.31 -9.43
CA ASP A 384 4.39 32.74 -10.78
C ASP A 384 4.14 31.23 -10.72
N SER A 385 3.98 30.57 -11.88
CA SER A 385 3.58 29.16 -11.95
C SER A 385 4.53 28.24 -11.17
N SER A 386 5.84 28.46 -11.31
CA SER A 386 6.86 27.64 -10.68
C SER A 386 7.10 27.98 -9.21
N SER A 387 7.03 29.26 -8.80
CA SER A 387 7.16 29.64 -7.39
C SER A 387 5.94 29.24 -6.56
N PHE A 388 4.75 29.24 -7.16
CA PHE A 388 3.53 28.72 -6.56
C PHE A 388 3.68 27.24 -6.17
N VAL A 389 4.12 26.41 -7.12
CA VAL A 389 4.36 24.97 -6.88
C VAL A 389 5.49 24.75 -5.87
N GLN A 390 6.56 25.52 -5.97
CA GLN A 390 7.67 25.48 -5.02
C GLN A 390 7.20 25.78 -3.59
N ALA A 391 6.39 26.82 -3.40
CA ALA A 391 5.85 27.20 -2.09
C ALA A 391 4.85 26.16 -1.55
N ALA A 392 4.05 25.54 -2.42
CA ALA A 392 3.11 24.48 -2.03
C ALA A 392 3.84 23.26 -1.47
N TYR A 393 4.90 22.81 -2.14
CA TYR A 393 5.69 21.65 -1.72
C TYR A 393 6.63 21.95 -0.53
N ALA A 394 7.05 23.21 -0.36
CA ALA A 394 7.78 23.63 0.84
C ALA A 394 6.95 23.44 2.13
N LYS A 395 5.59 23.43 2.05
CA LYS A 395 4.72 23.18 3.22
C LYS A 395 4.87 21.79 3.81
N ILE A 396 5.33 20.84 3.02
CA ILE A 396 5.61 19.48 3.46
C ILE A 396 7.11 19.21 3.58
N GLY A 397 7.95 20.24 3.50
CA GLY A 397 9.40 20.11 3.61
C GLY A 397 10.09 19.61 2.33
N VAL A 398 9.42 19.59 1.18
CA VAL A 398 10.03 19.22 -0.10
C VAL A 398 10.54 20.48 -0.80
N GLN A 399 11.85 20.55 -0.97
CA GLN A 399 12.50 21.64 -1.69
C GLN A 399 12.54 21.34 -3.19
N ILE A 400 11.67 22.02 -3.93
CA ILE A 400 11.59 21.92 -5.39
C ILE A 400 12.33 23.11 -6.03
N PRO A 401 13.06 22.94 -7.14
CA PRO A 401 13.77 24.03 -7.83
C PRO A 401 12.88 25.21 -8.28
N ARG A 402 13.48 26.39 -8.49
CA ARG A 402 12.76 27.65 -8.73
C ARG A 402 12.01 27.73 -10.06
N THR A 403 12.50 27.10 -11.12
CA THR A 403 11.95 27.23 -12.49
C THR A 403 11.32 25.93 -12.97
N ALA A 404 10.19 26.00 -13.70
CA ALA A 404 9.46 24.81 -14.15
C ALA A 404 10.34 23.76 -14.88
N GLN A 405 11.28 24.21 -15.72
CA GLN A 405 12.24 23.30 -16.38
C GLN A 405 13.16 22.59 -15.38
N ALA A 406 13.67 23.30 -14.38
CA ALA A 406 14.50 22.71 -13.35
C ALA A 406 13.70 21.74 -12.46
N GLN A 407 12.43 22.04 -12.19
CA GLN A 407 11.52 21.14 -11.46
C GLN A 407 11.34 19.81 -12.19
N ARG A 408 11.01 19.83 -13.49
CA ARG A 408 10.89 18.61 -14.29
C ARG A 408 12.19 17.82 -14.32
N ASN A 409 13.32 18.48 -14.55
CA ASN A 409 14.62 17.80 -14.63
C ASN A 409 15.00 17.15 -13.30
N TRP A 410 14.69 17.81 -12.18
CA TRP A 410 14.88 17.28 -10.84
C TRP A 410 13.98 16.06 -10.56
N LEU A 411 12.72 16.10 -10.99
CA LEU A 411 11.82 14.94 -10.88
C LEU A 411 12.37 13.75 -11.68
N ALA A 412 12.82 13.99 -12.91
CA ALA A 412 13.42 12.97 -13.76
C ALA A 412 14.74 12.40 -13.22
N SER A 413 15.46 13.12 -12.34
CA SER A 413 16.71 12.65 -11.73
C SER A 413 16.50 11.79 -10.48
N GLY A 414 15.30 11.25 -10.28
CA GLY A 414 14.97 10.34 -9.17
C GLY A 414 14.20 10.99 -8.02
N HIS A 415 13.75 12.24 -8.18
CA HIS A 415 12.89 12.92 -7.19
C HIS A 415 11.41 12.92 -7.57
N GLY A 416 11.04 12.18 -8.61
CA GLY A 416 9.66 11.95 -8.96
C GLY A 416 9.48 10.75 -9.87
N VAL A 417 8.23 10.36 -10.05
CA VAL A 417 7.80 9.27 -10.92
C VAL A 417 6.98 9.84 -12.06
N ARG A 418 7.28 9.42 -13.30
CA ARG A 418 6.50 9.87 -14.46
C ARG A 418 5.10 9.25 -14.42
N VAL A 419 4.09 10.06 -14.63
CA VAL A 419 2.68 9.69 -14.56
C VAL A 419 2.07 9.75 -15.96
N GLN A 420 1.31 8.72 -16.33
CA GLN A 420 0.60 8.72 -17.60
C GLN A 420 -0.68 9.57 -17.50
N PRO A 421 -1.11 10.26 -18.57
CA PRO A 421 -2.40 10.92 -18.60
C PRO A 421 -3.53 9.97 -18.22
N GLY A 422 -4.43 10.40 -17.32
CA GLY A 422 -5.48 9.57 -16.72
C GLY A 422 -5.06 8.78 -15.47
N GLN A 423 -3.79 8.85 -15.07
CA GLN A 423 -3.28 8.24 -13.83
C GLN A 423 -2.81 9.30 -12.81
N GLU A 424 -3.21 10.55 -13.01
CA GLU A 424 -2.87 11.66 -12.14
C GLU A 424 -3.47 11.45 -10.75
N LYS A 425 -2.72 11.81 -9.72
CA LYS A 425 -3.17 11.92 -8.34
C LYS A 425 -3.12 13.38 -7.92
N ALA A 426 -3.94 13.74 -6.93
CA ALA A 426 -3.87 15.04 -6.28
C ALA A 426 -2.44 15.26 -5.74
N GLY A 427 -1.84 16.40 -6.09
CA GLY A 427 -0.44 16.71 -5.82
C GLY A 427 0.48 16.55 -7.04
N ASP A 428 0.14 15.74 -8.04
CA ASP A 428 0.99 15.57 -9.22
C ASP A 428 1.18 16.90 -9.98
N LEU A 429 2.31 17.03 -10.68
CA LEU A 429 2.68 18.21 -11.44
C LEU A 429 2.51 17.94 -12.94
N ILE A 430 1.73 18.80 -13.59
CA ILE A 430 1.56 18.80 -15.04
C ILE A 430 2.47 19.89 -15.60
N PHE A 431 3.38 19.52 -16.49
CA PHE A 431 4.21 20.45 -17.25
C PHE A 431 3.62 20.64 -18.64
N GLU A 432 3.48 21.89 -19.05
CA GLU A 432 2.91 22.25 -20.35
C GLU A 432 3.96 22.89 -21.27
N ASN A 433 3.76 22.70 -22.58
CA ASN A 433 4.60 23.30 -23.62
C ASN A 433 4.50 24.84 -23.58
N SER A 434 5.63 25.50 -23.78
CA SER A 434 5.73 26.95 -23.91
C SER A 434 5.25 27.43 -25.28
N TYR A 435 5.01 28.73 -25.38
CA TYR A 435 4.77 29.41 -26.66
C TYR A 435 5.98 29.38 -27.61
N LEU A 436 7.16 28.94 -27.14
CA LEU A 436 8.40 28.85 -27.93
C LEU A 436 8.51 27.55 -28.75
N GLY A 437 7.49 26.69 -28.71
CA GLY A 437 7.41 25.48 -29.53
C GLY A 437 7.21 24.18 -28.71
N PRO A 438 6.98 23.05 -29.41
CA PRO A 438 6.94 21.74 -28.77
C PRO A 438 8.29 21.45 -28.09
N ASP A 439 8.24 20.68 -27.00
CA ASP A 439 9.42 20.21 -26.24
C ASP A 439 10.18 21.28 -25.44
N LYS A 440 9.56 22.45 -25.23
CA LYS A 440 10.05 23.47 -24.29
C LYS A 440 9.04 23.68 -23.18
N ILE A 441 9.40 23.38 -21.93
CA ILE A 441 8.52 23.58 -20.78
C ILE A 441 8.32 25.08 -20.55
N GLY A 442 7.06 25.53 -20.60
CA GLY A 442 6.70 26.92 -20.35
C GLY A 442 5.93 27.15 -19.06
N PHE A 443 5.32 26.09 -18.52
CA PHE A 443 4.34 26.22 -17.46
C PHE A 443 4.26 24.94 -16.62
N VAL A 444 3.89 25.09 -15.35
CA VAL A 444 3.66 23.99 -14.42
C VAL A 444 2.38 24.23 -13.64
N MET A 445 1.62 23.18 -13.42
CA MET A 445 0.35 23.20 -12.68
C MET A 445 0.29 22.05 -11.68
N LEU A 446 -0.32 22.31 -10.52
CA LEU A 446 -0.58 21.32 -9.49
C LEU A 446 -1.94 20.66 -9.72
N VAL A 447 -1.99 19.33 -9.78
CA VAL A 447 -3.24 18.56 -9.84
C VAL A 447 -3.96 18.66 -8.50
N SER A 448 -5.20 19.13 -8.51
CA SER A 448 -6.00 19.36 -7.29
C SER A 448 -7.17 18.39 -7.14
N ASP A 449 -7.69 17.93 -8.27
CA ASP A 449 -8.74 16.93 -8.37
C ASP A 449 -8.60 16.19 -9.71
N PRO A 450 -7.98 15.01 -9.71
CA PRO A 450 -7.76 14.25 -10.93
C PRO A 450 -9.05 13.67 -11.51
N GLY A 451 -10.07 13.39 -10.69
CA GLY A 451 -11.34 12.81 -11.14
C GLY A 451 -12.13 13.77 -12.04
N SER A 452 -12.02 15.07 -11.80
CA SER A 452 -12.59 16.10 -12.69
C SER A 452 -11.56 16.76 -13.63
N GLN A 453 -10.33 16.23 -13.67
CA GLN A 453 -9.20 16.78 -14.42
C GLN A 453 -8.97 18.29 -14.15
N ARG A 454 -8.94 18.65 -12.86
CA ARG A 454 -8.74 20.04 -12.39
C ARG A 454 -7.44 20.23 -11.63
N GLY A 455 -6.70 21.26 -12.00
CA GLY A 455 -5.52 21.73 -11.29
C GLY A 455 -5.68 23.15 -10.72
N ILE A 456 -4.68 23.58 -9.97
CA ILE A 456 -4.53 24.96 -9.48
C ILE A 456 -3.18 25.46 -9.96
N ALA A 457 -3.15 26.67 -10.49
CA ALA A 457 -1.90 27.32 -10.88
C ALA A 457 -2.00 28.84 -10.86
N ALA A 458 -0.85 29.50 -10.67
CA ALA A 458 -0.67 30.91 -10.94
C ALA A 458 -0.51 31.09 -12.47
N ARG A 459 -1.56 31.51 -13.18
CA ARG A 459 -1.60 31.42 -14.66
C ARG A 459 -1.10 32.67 -15.36
N ASN A 460 -1.69 33.82 -15.06
CA ASN A 460 -1.40 35.09 -15.74
C ASN A 460 -2.00 36.27 -14.95
N PRO A 461 -1.62 37.53 -15.26
CA PRO A 461 -2.07 38.70 -14.50
C PRO A 461 -3.58 38.90 -14.43
N LYS A 462 -4.36 38.33 -15.37
CA LYS A 462 -5.83 38.44 -15.40
C LYS A 462 -6.51 37.41 -14.49
N LEU A 463 -5.96 36.19 -14.41
CA LEU A 463 -6.57 35.08 -13.69
C LEU A 463 -5.97 34.85 -12.30
N GLY A 464 -4.75 35.35 -12.04
CA GLY A 464 -4.04 35.09 -10.78
C GLY A 464 -3.81 33.60 -10.53
N VAL A 465 -3.82 33.22 -9.25
CA VAL A 465 -3.93 31.83 -8.80
C VAL A 465 -5.38 31.39 -8.93
N SER A 466 -5.64 30.42 -9.81
CA SER A 466 -7.01 29.98 -10.12
C SER A 466 -7.05 28.49 -10.42
N TYR A 467 -8.26 27.92 -10.34
CA TYR A 467 -8.51 26.59 -10.85
C TYR A 467 -8.44 26.58 -12.37
N ALA A 468 -7.83 25.55 -12.93
CA ALA A 468 -7.78 25.30 -14.37
C ALA A 468 -8.22 23.86 -14.66
N SER A 469 -8.99 23.69 -15.73
CA SER A 469 -9.22 22.36 -16.29
C SER A 469 -8.05 22.00 -17.19
N TYR A 470 -7.62 20.75 -17.10
CA TYR A 470 -6.73 20.11 -18.06
C TYR A 470 -7.41 18.98 -18.83
N ALA A 471 -8.75 18.87 -18.72
CA ALA A 471 -9.53 17.97 -19.53
C ALA A 471 -9.30 18.25 -21.02
N GLY A 472 -8.94 17.21 -21.78
CA GLY A 472 -8.61 17.32 -23.21
C GLY A 472 -7.26 17.97 -23.54
N ALA A 473 -6.49 18.46 -22.56
CA ALA A 473 -5.20 19.11 -22.80
C ALA A 473 -4.11 18.14 -23.31
N ALA A 474 -4.25 16.85 -23.00
CA ALA A 474 -3.44 15.77 -23.56
C ALA A 474 -3.68 15.56 -25.08
N GLN A 475 -4.88 15.91 -25.55
CA GLN A 475 -5.29 15.76 -26.96
C GLN A 475 -5.00 17.03 -27.78
N SER A 476 -4.93 18.19 -27.14
CA SER A 476 -4.65 19.49 -27.78
C SER A 476 -3.16 19.87 -27.87
N LYS A 477 -2.22 18.93 -27.67
CA LYS A 477 -0.74 19.13 -27.70
C LYS A 477 -0.16 20.06 -26.62
N HIS A 478 -0.86 20.28 -25.51
CA HIS A 478 -0.41 21.24 -24.49
C HIS A 478 0.25 20.61 -23.26
N ILE A 479 -0.04 19.34 -22.93
CA ILE A 479 0.69 18.62 -21.87
C ILE A 479 1.99 18.05 -22.44
N PHE A 480 3.11 18.46 -21.86
CA PHE A 480 4.43 17.89 -22.13
C PHE A 480 4.61 16.61 -21.33
N GLU A 481 4.51 16.68 -20.00
CA GLU A 481 4.68 15.54 -19.10
C GLU A 481 3.92 15.72 -17.78
N ILE A 482 3.64 14.61 -17.11
CA ILE A 482 3.06 14.58 -15.76
C ILE A 482 4.00 13.84 -14.83
N TRP A 483 4.20 14.37 -13.62
CA TRP A 483 5.12 13.82 -12.64
C TRP A 483 4.54 13.82 -11.23
N ARG A 484 4.73 12.71 -10.52
CA ARG A 484 4.48 12.58 -9.09
C ARG A 484 5.74 12.92 -8.31
N VAL A 485 5.63 13.76 -7.30
CA VAL A 485 6.79 14.21 -6.51
C VAL A 485 7.11 13.21 -5.39
N ASN A 486 8.40 12.98 -5.19
CA ASN A 486 8.92 12.17 -4.10
C ASN A 486 8.75 12.82 -2.70
N ALA A 487 8.36 12.05 -1.70
CA ALA A 487 8.38 12.38 -0.29
C ALA A 487 9.75 12.91 0.12
N PRO A 488 9.79 13.86 1.06
CA PRO A 488 11.04 14.37 1.58
C PRO A 488 11.77 13.23 2.29
N THR A 489 13.00 12.95 1.86
CA THR A 489 13.90 12.06 2.60
C THR A 489 14.20 12.75 3.93
N GLY A 490 13.96 12.05 5.04
CA GLY A 490 14.18 12.58 6.38
C GLY A 490 15.65 12.98 6.57
N GLY A 491 15.96 14.25 6.32
CA GLY A 491 17.18 14.87 6.79
C GLY A 491 17.08 14.99 8.30
N SER A 492 17.95 14.27 9.01
CA SER A 492 18.27 14.59 10.40
C SER A 492 18.85 15.99 10.43
N THR A 493 18.00 16.99 10.65
CA THR A 493 18.41 18.27 11.19
C THR A 493 17.78 18.42 12.57
N ARG A 494 18.61 18.22 13.60
CA ARG A 494 18.45 18.96 14.84
C ARG A 494 19.81 19.58 15.21
N PRO A 495 19.75 20.75 15.87
CA PRO A 495 20.72 21.85 15.79
C PRO A 495 22.09 21.55 16.40
#